data_AF-A0A9D2L912-F1
#
_entry.id   AF-A0A9D2L912-F1
#
_cell.length_a   1.000
_cell.length_b   1.000
_cell.length_c   1.000
_cell.angle_alpha   90.00
_cell.angle_beta   90.00
_cell.angle_gamma   90.00
#
_symmetry.space_group_name_H-M   'P 1'
#
loop_
_entity.id
_entity.type
_entity.pdbx_description
1 polymer ?
#
loop_
_entity_poly.entity_id
_entity_poly.type
_entity_poly.pdbx_seq_one_letter_code
_entity_poly.pdbx_strand_id
1 'polypeptide(L)'
;MEALFVLRQAFKTELVIRREELTAMLVNSLESSILQADFSEEAQEMGAEGNEGLSGKAHLLIRKLRDTGWLEFEYERGSFEENVTIPDYAIEVVNLLYDLSTDRVREYNSYVYATYAALKNSGENPDYLYQALQAAYQNTVRLVDELKLLFNNIKRYYQRISDLSDVNTLLEEHFDRYKEQIVDTIYYPLKTIDSVPRFKYAILSMLNEWVMDEEVLSSI
;
A
#
# COMPACT_ATOMS: atom_id res chain seq x y z
N MET A 1 -8.79 -14.74 -1.39
CA MET A 1 -7.63 -13.84 -1.19
C MET A 1 -6.54 -14.13 -2.20
N GLU A 2 -6.08 -15.38 -2.32
CA GLU A 2 -5.04 -15.78 -3.28
C GLU A 2 -5.35 -15.37 -4.73
N ALA A 3 -6.59 -15.56 -5.20
CA ALA A 3 -7.04 -15.11 -6.52
C ALA A 3 -6.84 -13.61 -6.78
N LEU A 4 -7.04 -12.76 -5.76
CA LEU A 4 -6.80 -11.32 -5.88
C LEU A 4 -5.30 -11.03 -6.00
N PHE A 5 -4.44 -11.81 -5.34
CA PHE A 5 -2.99 -11.64 -5.46
C PHE A 5 -2.48 -12.05 -6.83
N VAL A 6 -3.11 -13.03 -7.48
CA VAL A 6 -2.84 -13.38 -8.89
C VAL A 6 -3.27 -12.24 -9.82
N LEU A 7 -4.45 -11.65 -9.59
CA LEU A 7 -4.92 -10.47 -10.33
C LEU A 7 -3.94 -9.29 -10.18
N ARG A 8 -3.46 -9.04 -8.95
CA ARG A 8 -2.40 -8.05 -8.70
C ARG A 8 -1.12 -8.36 -9.44
N GLN A 9 -0.69 -9.63 -9.46
CA GLN A 9 0.51 -10.02 -10.17
C GLN A 9 0.37 -9.72 -11.66
N ALA A 10 -0.75 -10.10 -12.28
CA ALA A 10 -1.06 -9.81 -13.68
C ALA A 10 -1.01 -8.29 -13.97
N PHE A 11 -1.62 -7.46 -13.09
CA PHE A 11 -1.58 -6.00 -13.20
C PHE A 11 -0.17 -5.40 -13.10
N LYS A 12 0.72 -6.03 -12.33
CA LYS A 12 2.10 -5.53 -12.16
C LYS A 12 3.03 -5.98 -13.27
N THR A 13 2.74 -7.07 -13.97
CA THR A 13 3.59 -7.62 -15.03
C THR A 13 3.15 -7.20 -16.43
N GLU A 14 1.85 -7.15 -16.69
CA GLU A 14 1.31 -6.91 -18.03
C GLU A 14 0.64 -5.54 -18.13
N LEU A 15 0.88 -4.84 -19.25
CA LEU A 15 0.20 -3.57 -19.55
C LEU A 15 -1.25 -3.82 -20.00
N VAL A 16 -1.48 -4.91 -20.73
CA VAL A 16 -2.79 -5.35 -21.20
C VAL A 16 -2.93 -6.82 -20.80
N ILE A 17 -3.96 -7.14 -20.02
CA ILE A 17 -4.18 -8.50 -19.52
C ILE A 17 -5.24 -9.16 -20.40
N ARG A 18 -4.88 -10.19 -21.17
CA ARG A 18 -5.89 -10.96 -21.90
C ARG A 18 -6.63 -11.89 -20.94
N ARG A 19 -7.92 -12.13 -21.18
CA ARG A 19 -8.70 -13.06 -20.36
C ARG A 19 -8.08 -14.47 -20.31
N GLU A 20 -7.56 -14.95 -21.43
CA GLU A 20 -6.90 -16.28 -21.50
C GLU A 20 -5.63 -16.34 -20.66
N GLU A 21 -4.83 -15.28 -20.68
CA GLU A 21 -3.60 -15.15 -19.87
C GLU A 21 -3.93 -15.15 -18.38
N LEU A 22 -4.92 -14.34 -17.96
CA LEU A 22 -5.37 -14.33 -16.56
C LEU A 22 -5.88 -15.72 -16.13
N THR A 23 -6.60 -16.41 -17.01
CA THR A 23 -7.09 -17.77 -16.75
C THR A 23 -5.92 -18.74 -16.54
N ALA A 24 -4.91 -18.69 -17.42
CA ALA A 24 -3.71 -19.51 -17.29
C ALA A 24 -2.95 -19.18 -15.98
N MET A 25 -2.81 -17.90 -15.63
CA MET A 25 -2.18 -17.48 -14.38
C MET A 25 -2.93 -18.02 -13.16
N LEU A 26 -4.26 -17.95 -13.13
CA LEU A 26 -5.07 -18.49 -12.03
C LEU A 26 -4.95 -20.00 -11.91
N VAL A 27 -5.00 -20.73 -13.03
CA VAL A 27 -4.83 -22.19 -13.03
C VAL A 27 -3.45 -22.59 -12.49
N ASN A 28 -2.40 -21.94 -12.95
CA ASN A 28 -1.02 -22.27 -12.56
C ASN A 28 -0.71 -21.93 -11.10
N SER A 29 -1.23 -20.81 -10.61
CA SER A 29 -0.92 -20.32 -9.25
C SER A 29 -1.82 -20.92 -8.17
N LEU A 30 -3.04 -21.33 -8.52
CA LEU A 30 -4.05 -21.81 -7.57
C LEU A 30 -4.44 -23.27 -7.82
N GLU A 31 -3.61 -24.07 -8.50
CA GLU A 31 -3.97 -25.44 -8.89
C GLU A 31 -4.56 -26.26 -7.73
N SER A 32 -3.82 -26.32 -6.61
CA SER A 32 -4.25 -27.03 -5.40
C SER A 32 -5.50 -26.43 -4.76
N SER A 33 -5.57 -25.10 -4.67
CA SER A 33 -6.69 -24.37 -4.05
C SER A 33 -7.98 -24.51 -4.87
N ILE A 34 -7.88 -24.44 -6.20
CA ILE A 34 -9.00 -24.60 -7.15
C ILE A 34 -9.50 -26.05 -7.16
N LEU A 35 -8.60 -27.04 -7.08
CA LEU A 35 -9.00 -28.45 -7.00
C LEU A 35 -9.83 -28.74 -5.75
N GLN A 36 -9.45 -28.17 -4.61
CA GLN A 36 -10.12 -28.38 -3.33
C GLN A 36 -11.38 -27.52 -3.15
N ALA A 37 -11.51 -26.41 -3.87
CA ALA A 37 -12.66 -25.53 -3.78
C ALA A 37 -13.93 -26.19 -4.36
N ASP A 38 -15.01 -26.18 -3.59
CA ASP A 38 -16.34 -26.54 -4.05
C ASP A 38 -17.00 -25.30 -4.67
N PHE A 39 -17.29 -25.37 -5.97
CA PHE A 39 -18.00 -24.34 -6.73
C PHE A 39 -19.34 -24.86 -7.26
N SER A 40 -19.88 -25.93 -6.67
CA SER A 40 -21.11 -26.57 -7.15
C SER A 40 -22.32 -25.63 -7.11
N GLU A 41 -22.48 -24.88 -6.01
CA GLU A 41 -23.54 -23.88 -5.87
C GLU A 41 -23.39 -22.75 -6.91
N GLU A 42 -22.19 -22.19 -7.07
CA GLU A 42 -21.96 -21.15 -8.07
C GLU A 42 -22.10 -21.66 -9.51
N ALA A 43 -21.67 -22.90 -9.78
CA ALA A 43 -21.83 -23.52 -11.09
C ALA A 43 -23.32 -23.72 -11.42
N GLN A 44 -24.14 -24.08 -10.43
CA GLN A 44 -25.58 -24.21 -10.57
C GLN A 44 -26.27 -22.85 -10.78
N GLU A 45 -25.97 -21.85 -9.94
CA GLU A 45 -26.49 -20.48 -10.08
C GLU A 45 -26.14 -19.87 -11.44
N MET A 46 -24.97 -20.22 -11.98
CA MET A 46 -24.46 -19.66 -13.23
C MET A 46 -24.74 -20.53 -14.47
N GLY A 47 -25.48 -21.63 -14.33
CA GLY A 47 -25.82 -22.55 -15.43
C GLY A 47 -24.61 -23.19 -16.11
N ALA A 48 -23.52 -23.38 -15.36
CA ALA A 48 -22.25 -23.95 -15.80
C ALA A 48 -22.02 -25.37 -15.23
N GLU A 49 -23.12 -26.09 -14.95
CA GLU A 49 -23.11 -27.47 -14.47
C GLU A 49 -22.30 -28.37 -15.44
N GLY A 50 -21.27 -29.05 -14.92
CA GLY A 50 -20.42 -29.98 -15.68
C GLY A 50 -19.01 -29.50 -16.02
N ASN A 51 -18.62 -28.26 -15.68
CA ASN A 51 -17.26 -27.75 -15.92
C ASN A 51 -16.37 -27.84 -14.67
N GLU A 52 -16.17 -29.05 -14.16
CA GLU A 52 -15.45 -29.32 -12.88
C GLU A 52 -13.92 -29.28 -12.99
N GLY A 53 -13.37 -29.18 -14.20
CA GLY A 53 -11.93 -29.09 -14.42
C GLY A 53 -11.32 -27.78 -13.90
N LEU A 54 -10.01 -27.77 -13.68
CA LEU A 54 -9.23 -26.59 -13.26
C LEU A 54 -9.55 -25.34 -14.09
N SER A 55 -9.60 -25.48 -15.41
CA SER A 55 -9.95 -24.39 -16.32
C SER A 55 -11.40 -23.92 -16.13
N GLY A 56 -12.36 -24.84 -15.97
CA GLY A 56 -13.76 -24.49 -15.73
C GLY A 56 -13.96 -23.70 -14.44
N LYS A 57 -13.33 -24.15 -13.35
CA LYS A 57 -13.34 -23.45 -12.06
C LYS A 57 -12.62 -22.08 -12.13
N ALA A 58 -11.52 -21.97 -12.87
CA ALA A 58 -10.85 -20.68 -13.09
C ALA A 58 -11.75 -19.68 -13.84
N HIS A 59 -12.51 -20.14 -14.84
CA HIS A 59 -13.50 -19.32 -15.52
C HIS A 59 -14.65 -18.87 -14.61
N LEU A 60 -15.14 -19.75 -13.73
CA LEU A 60 -16.14 -19.41 -12.71
C LEU A 60 -15.60 -18.33 -11.75
N LEU A 61 -14.35 -18.47 -11.32
CA LEU A 61 -13.69 -17.51 -10.46
C LEU A 61 -13.54 -16.14 -11.12
N ILE A 62 -13.10 -16.09 -12.38
CA ILE A 62 -13.02 -14.84 -13.16
C ILE A 62 -14.41 -14.19 -13.28
N ARG A 63 -15.44 -14.99 -13.58
CA ARG A 63 -16.81 -14.50 -13.67
C ARG A 63 -17.29 -13.91 -12.33
N LYS A 64 -17.01 -14.58 -11.22
CA LYS A 64 -17.33 -14.10 -9.87
C LYS A 64 -16.58 -12.81 -9.54
N LEU A 65 -15.30 -12.70 -9.90
CA LEU A 65 -14.51 -11.47 -9.74
C LEU A 65 -15.12 -10.31 -10.54
N ARG A 66 -15.61 -10.56 -11.75
CA ARG A 66 -16.35 -9.58 -12.53
C ARG A 66 -17.66 -9.18 -11.83
N ASP A 67 -18.48 -10.16 -11.44
CA ASP A 67 -19.82 -9.91 -10.88
C ASP A 67 -19.76 -9.20 -9.52
N THR A 68 -18.64 -9.33 -8.81
CA THR A 68 -18.36 -8.63 -7.56
C THR A 68 -17.56 -7.33 -7.75
N GLY A 69 -17.28 -6.94 -9.00
CA GLY A 69 -16.66 -5.66 -9.35
C GLY A 69 -15.14 -5.57 -9.12
N TRP A 70 -14.41 -6.69 -9.05
CA TRP A 70 -12.94 -6.66 -8.97
C TRP A 70 -12.27 -6.48 -10.33
N LEU A 71 -12.96 -6.80 -11.42
CA LEU A 71 -12.48 -6.65 -12.78
C LEU A 71 -13.63 -6.39 -13.75
N GLU A 72 -13.29 -5.84 -14.90
CA GLU A 72 -14.19 -5.55 -16.01
C GLU A 72 -13.63 -6.16 -17.30
N PHE A 73 -14.47 -6.31 -18.32
CA PHE A 73 -14.07 -6.81 -19.62
C PHE A 73 -14.27 -5.77 -20.70
N GLU A 74 -13.25 -5.60 -21.52
CA GLU A 74 -13.27 -4.74 -22.69
C GLU A 74 -12.87 -5.52 -23.94
N TYR A 75 -13.62 -5.34 -25.02
CA TYR A 75 -13.23 -5.91 -26.32
C TYR A 75 -12.17 -5.03 -26.96
N GLU A 76 -11.10 -5.65 -27.45
CA GLU A 76 -10.10 -4.95 -28.24
C GLU A 76 -10.73 -4.43 -29.55
N ARG A 77 -10.37 -3.19 -29.94
CA ARG A 77 -10.95 -2.55 -31.13
C ARG A 77 -10.63 -3.35 -32.40
N GLY A 78 -11.66 -3.85 -33.06
CA GLY A 78 -11.51 -4.59 -34.31
C GLY A 78 -11.12 -6.06 -34.13
N SER A 79 -11.15 -6.55 -32.89
CA SER A 79 -10.91 -7.95 -32.53
C SER A 79 -12.08 -8.48 -31.68
N PHE A 80 -12.19 -9.80 -31.57
CA PHE A 80 -13.09 -10.47 -30.63
C PHE A 80 -12.37 -10.86 -29.32
N GLU A 81 -11.13 -10.42 -29.14
CA GLU A 81 -10.35 -10.66 -27.93
C GLU A 81 -10.86 -9.79 -26.76
N GLU A 82 -11.08 -10.44 -25.62
CA GLU A 82 -11.49 -9.82 -24.36
C GLU A 82 -10.26 -9.52 -23.49
N ASN A 83 -10.06 -8.24 -23.21
CA ASN A 83 -9.08 -7.75 -22.25
C ASN A 83 -9.74 -7.54 -20.88
N VAL A 84 -8.95 -7.77 -19.84
CA VAL A 84 -9.33 -7.56 -18.45
C VAL A 84 -8.88 -6.16 -18.04
N THR A 85 -9.83 -5.34 -17.61
CA THR A 85 -9.58 -4.05 -16.98
C THR A 85 -9.75 -4.20 -15.47
N ILE A 86 -8.82 -3.66 -14.68
CA ILE A 86 -8.91 -3.68 -13.22
C ILE A 86 -9.23 -2.26 -12.75
N PRO A 87 -10.38 -2.03 -12.10
CA PRO A 87 -10.72 -0.72 -11.56
C PRO A 87 -9.69 -0.18 -10.57
N ASP A 88 -9.60 1.15 -10.46
CA ASP A 88 -8.66 1.86 -9.58
C ASP A 88 -8.83 1.46 -8.11
N TYR A 89 -10.07 1.48 -7.60
CA TYR A 89 -10.36 1.05 -6.23
C TYR A 89 -9.99 -0.42 -5.99
N ALA A 90 -10.17 -1.28 -7.01
CA ALA A 90 -9.93 -2.71 -6.87
C ALA A 90 -8.44 -2.96 -6.66
N ILE A 91 -7.58 -2.36 -7.49
CA ILE A 91 -6.13 -2.53 -7.35
C ILE A 91 -5.60 -1.91 -6.05
N GLU A 92 -6.16 -0.79 -5.58
CA GLU A 92 -5.81 -0.18 -4.28
C GLU A 92 -6.12 -1.14 -3.12
N VAL A 93 -7.33 -1.69 -3.08
CA VAL A 93 -7.73 -2.64 -2.03
C VAL A 93 -6.90 -3.93 -2.09
N VAL A 94 -6.63 -4.45 -3.28
CA VAL A 94 -5.82 -5.66 -3.42
C VAL A 94 -4.37 -5.42 -2.98
N ASN A 95 -3.78 -4.26 -3.29
CA ASN A 95 -2.45 -3.90 -2.79
C ASN A 95 -2.45 -3.84 -1.26
N LEU A 96 -3.47 -3.23 -0.64
CA LEU A 96 -3.59 -3.19 0.82
C LEU A 96 -3.68 -4.60 1.41
N LEU A 97 -4.51 -5.48 0.86
CA LEU A 97 -4.63 -6.87 1.33
C LEU A 97 -3.31 -7.62 1.18
N TYR A 98 -2.58 -7.38 0.08
CA TYR A 98 -1.26 -7.98 -0.15
C TYR A 98 -0.26 -7.51 0.90
N ASP A 99 -0.20 -6.20 1.15
CA ASP A 99 0.69 -5.58 2.14
C ASP A 99 0.35 -6.02 3.58
N LEU A 100 -0.92 -6.34 3.88
CA LEU A 100 -1.32 -6.90 5.17
C LEU A 100 -0.98 -8.39 5.31
N SER A 101 -0.92 -9.13 4.20
CA SER A 101 -0.58 -10.56 4.18
C SER A 101 0.92 -10.83 4.18
N THR A 102 1.70 -9.88 3.68
CA THR A 102 3.16 -9.94 3.71
C THR A 102 3.64 -9.21 4.95
N ASP A 103 4.58 -9.79 5.70
CA ASP A 103 5.16 -9.16 6.89
C ASP A 103 6.18 -8.08 6.48
N ARG A 104 5.73 -7.12 5.66
CA ARG A 104 6.60 -6.07 5.13
C ARG A 104 7.01 -5.19 6.30
N VAL A 105 8.31 -5.16 6.57
CA VAL A 105 8.91 -4.17 7.47
C VAL A 105 8.54 -2.80 6.93
N ARG A 106 7.77 -2.04 7.73
CA ARG A 106 7.36 -0.70 7.36
C ARG A 106 8.62 0.15 7.18
N GLU A 107 8.82 0.66 5.96
CA GLU A 107 9.92 1.59 5.71
C GLU A 107 9.69 2.90 6.46
N TYR A 108 10.74 3.41 7.11
CA TYR A 108 10.70 4.72 7.75
C TYR A 108 10.68 5.82 6.72
N ASN A 109 9.57 6.56 6.65
CA ASN A 109 9.45 7.70 5.78
C ASN A 109 10.07 8.92 6.47
N SER A 110 11.21 9.40 5.97
CA SER A 110 11.96 10.52 6.58
C SER A 110 11.28 11.87 6.32
N TYR A 111 10.07 12.06 6.85
CA TYR A 111 9.20 13.20 6.54
C TYR A 111 9.78 14.53 7.00
N VAL A 112 10.56 14.57 8.08
CA VAL A 112 11.15 15.82 8.57
C VAL A 112 12.20 16.33 7.58
N TYR A 113 13.12 15.45 7.17
CA TYR A 113 14.14 15.73 6.19
C TYR A 113 13.52 15.99 4.82
N ALA A 114 12.50 15.23 4.41
CA ALA A 114 11.80 15.47 3.14
C ALA A 114 11.15 16.86 3.11
N THR A 115 10.57 17.32 4.23
CA THR A 115 10.05 18.69 4.37
C THR A 115 11.16 19.72 4.21
N TYR A 116 12.28 19.53 4.92
CA TYR A 116 13.44 20.42 4.83
C TYR A 116 14.01 20.47 3.40
N ALA A 117 14.21 19.32 2.76
CA ALA A 117 14.79 19.20 1.44
C ALA A 117 13.88 19.82 0.36
N ALA A 118 12.56 19.60 0.46
CA ALA A 118 11.59 20.20 -0.46
C ALA A 118 11.69 21.74 -0.45
N LEU A 119 11.68 22.36 0.74
CA LEU A 119 11.77 23.81 0.89
C LEU A 119 13.15 24.37 0.53
N LYS A 120 14.23 23.64 0.85
CA LYS A 120 15.58 24.08 0.56
C LYS A 120 15.86 24.12 -0.94
N ASN A 121 15.45 23.08 -1.66
CA ASN A 121 15.78 22.92 -3.08
C ASN A 121 14.95 23.85 -3.98
N SER A 122 13.78 24.31 -3.52
CA SER A 122 12.94 25.24 -4.30
C SER A 122 13.48 26.66 -4.35
N GLY A 123 14.40 27.03 -3.45
CA GLY A 123 15.12 28.30 -3.55
C GLY A 123 15.98 28.43 -4.82
N GLU A 124 16.26 27.31 -5.51
CA GLU A 124 17.03 27.29 -6.75
C GLU A 124 16.15 27.48 -8.00
N ASN A 125 14.83 27.30 -7.90
CA ASN A 125 13.91 27.39 -9.04
C ASN A 125 12.53 27.96 -8.64
N PRO A 126 12.28 29.26 -8.90
CA PRO A 126 11.04 29.94 -8.53
C PRO A 126 9.75 29.29 -9.05
N ASP A 127 9.80 28.61 -10.20
CA ASP A 127 8.63 27.97 -10.82
C ASP A 127 8.04 26.81 -9.99
N TYR A 128 8.78 26.32 -8.99
CA TYR A 128 8.40 25.17 -8.17
C TYR A 128 8.09 25.51 -6.70
N LEU A 129 8.03 26.79 -6.34
CA LEU A 129 7.81 27.23 -4.95
C LEU A 129 6.47 26.72 -4.38
N TYR A 130 5.38 26.80 -5.14
CA TYR A 130 4.07 26.28 -4.73
C TYR A 130 4.12 24.75 -4.50
N GLN A 131 4.71 24.00 -5.41
CA GLN A 131 4.81 22.53 -5.31
C GLN A 131 5.68 22.13 -4.11
N ALA A 132 6.75 22.88 -3.82
CA ALA A 132 7.59 22.66 -2.66
C ALA A 132 6.84 22.94 -1.34
N LEU A 133 6.05 24.01 -1.29
CA LEU A 133 5.19 24.32 -0.15
C LEU A 133 4.13 23.23 0.05
N GLN A 134 3.49 22.78 -1.03
CA GLN A 134 2.50 21.71 -1.00
C GLN A 134 3.11 20.40 -0.51
N ALA A 135 4.29 20.04 -0.99
CA ALA A 135 5.02 18.85 -0.54
C ALA A 135 5.41 18.96 0.94
N ALA A 136 5.91 20.12 1.39
CA ALA A 136 6.23 20.38 2.79
C ALA A 136 5.00 20.24 3.70
N TYR A 137 3.86 20.80 3.28
CA TYR A 137 2.59 20.63 3.98
C TYR A 137 2.16 19.17 4.06
N GLN A 138 2.14 18.45 2.93
CA GLN A 138 1.76 17.04 2.91
C GLN A 138 2.69 16.17 3.79
N ASN A 139 4.00 16.41 3.73
CA ASN A 139 4.98 15.70 4.55
C ASN A 139 4.76 15.96 6.05
N THR A 140 4.47 17.21 6.44
CA THR A 140 4.22 17.55 7.86
C THR A 140 2.89 16.98 8.38
N VAL A 141 1.85 16.91 7.55
CA VAL A 141 0.59 16.20 7.89
C VAL A 141 0.87 14.71 8.11
N ARG A 142 1.57 14.05 7.18
CA ARG A 142 1.93 12.64 7.30
C ARG A 142 2.83 12.35 8.50
N LEU A 143 3.78 13.24 8.80
CA LEU A 143 4.61 13.18 10.00
C LEU A 143 3.75 13.16 11.27
N VAL A 144 2.76 14.04 11.38
CA VAL A 144 1.86 14.07 12.55
C VAL A 144 1.11 12.75 12.70
N ASP A 145 0.62 12.17 11.59
CA ASP A 145 -0.08 10.89 11.65
C ASP A 145 0.86 9.72 11.99
N GLU A 146 2.11 9.73 11.51
CA GLU A 146 3.12 8.75 11.92
C GLU A 146 3.48 8.87 13.40
N LEU A 147 3.59 10.09 13.95
CA LEU A 147 3.83 10.28 15.38
C LEU A 147 2.67 9.74 16.23
N LYS A 148 1.41 9.99 15.82
CA LYS A 148 0.22 9.43 16.48
C LYS A 148 0.22 7.90 16.42
N LEU A 149 0.58 7.34 15.27
CA LEU A 149 0.61 5.90 15.08
C LEU A 149 1.71 5.25 15.89
N LEU A 150 2.92 5.84 15.94
CA LEU A 150 4.00 5.42 16.81
C LEU A 150 3.56 5.43 18.28
N PHE A 151 2.92 6.51 18.73
CA PHE A 151 2.38 6.61 20.09
C PHE A 151 1.37 5.49 20.39
N ASN A 152 0.42 5.24 19.49
CA ASN A 152 -0.56 4.18 19.65
C ASN A 152 0.09 2.78 19.65
N ASN A 153 1.10 2.55 18.81
CA ASN A 153 1.84 1.29 18.76
C ASN A 153 2.59 1.02 20.06
N ILE A 154 3.27 2.04 20.61
CA ILE A 154 3.93 1.96 21.91
C ILE A 154 2.91 1.66 23.02
N LYS A 155 1.76 2.36 23.03
CA LYS A 155 0.69 2.12 24.01
C LYS A 155 0.14 0.69 23.93
N ARG A 156 -0.14 0.22 22.72
CA ARG A 156 -0.66 -1.13 22.45
C ARG A 156 0.34 -2.19 22.92
N TYR A 157 1.64 -1.97 22.69
CA TYR A 157 2.69 -2.84 23.20
C TYR A 157 2.66 -2.93 24.74
N TYR A 158 2.63 -1.79 25.44
CA TYR A 158 2.57 -1.77 26.91
C TYR A 158 1.34 -2.49 27.47
N GLN A 159 0.18 -2.35 26.80
CA GLN A 159 -1.03 -3.09 27.18
C GLN A 159 -0.84 -4.59 27.01
N ARG A 160 -0.31 -5.02 25.86
CA ARG A 160 -0.12 -6.44 25.53
C ARG A 160 0.83 -7.14 26.51
N ILE A 161 1.94 -6.50 26.89
CA ILE A 161 2.88 -7.09 27.86
C ILE A 161 2.35 -7.10 29.28
N SER A 162 1.43 -6.21 29.63
CA SER A 162 0.83 -6.16 30.97
C SER A 162 -0.03 -7.40 31.26
N ASP A 163 -0.51 -8.07 30.21
CA ASP A 163 -1.33 -9.28 30.30
C ASP A 163 -0.50 -10.58 30.22
N LEU A 164 0.81 -10.48 29.94
CA LEU A 164 1.68 -11.64 29.81
C LEU A 164 2.29 -12.04 31.15
N SER A 165 2.12 -13.30 31.54
CA SER A 165 2.71 -13.87 32.76
C SER A 165 3.98 -14.70 32.50
N ASP A 166 4.21 -15.15 31.26
CA ASP A 166 5.40 -15.94 30.90
C ASP A 166 6.57 -15.05 30.48
N VAL A 167 7.74 -15.29 31.06
CA VAL A 167 8.94 -14.47 30.87
C VAL A 167 9.55 -14.67 29.47
N ASN A 168 9.49 -15.88 28.91
CA ASN A 168 10.07 -16.13 27.59
C ASN A 168 9.24 -15.43 26.51
N THR A 169 7.91 -15.53 26.59
CA THR A 169 7.00 -14.79 25.69
C THR A 169 7.17 -13.28 25.83
N LEU A 170 7.40 -12.77 27.05
CA LEU A 170 7.67 -11.35 27.27
C LEU A 170 8.96 -10.88 26.58
N LEU A 171 10.03 -11.68 26.68
CA LEU A 171 11.31 -11.37 26.06
C LEU A 171 11.21 -11.37 24.53
N GLU A 172 10.54 -12.38 23.95
CA GLU A 172 10.25 -12.46 22.51
C GLU A 172 9.47 -11.22 22.03
N GLU A 173 8.37 -10.87 22.70
CA GLU A 173 7.57 -9.69 22.35
C GLU A 173 8.37 -8.37 22.49
N HIS A 174 9.32 -8.29 23.44
CA HIS A 174 10.15 -7.11 23.60
C HIS A 174 11.24 -6.98 22.54
N PHE A 175 12.05 -8.02 22.35
CA PHE A 175 13.24 -7.93 21.51
C PHE A 175 12.92 -8.15 20.03
N ASP A 176 12.06 -9.11 19.71
CA ASP A 176 11.85 -9.51 18.31
C ASP A 176 10.74 -8.68 17.66
N ARG A 177 9.83 -8.11 18.47
CA ARG A 177 8.69 -7.34 17.95
C ARG A 177 8.79 -5.87 18.27
N TYR A 178 8.84 -5.50 19.55
CA TYR A 178 8.85 -4.08 19.93
C TYR A 178 10.15 -3.37 19.52
N LYS A 179 11.30 -3.94 19.86
CA LYS A 179 12.58 -3.31 19.54
C LYS A 179 12.77 -3.19 18.03
N GLU A 180 12.67 -4.29 17.29
CA GLU A 180 12.91 -4.26 15.84
C GLU A 180 11.87 -3.42 15.09
N GLN A 181 10.57 -3.67 15.31
CA GLN A 181 9.52 -3.08 14.48
C GLN A 181 9.15 -1.64 14.89
N ILE A 182 9.34 -1.27 16.16
CA ILE A 182 8.95 0.06 16.68
C ILE A 182 10.18 0.91 17.00
N VAL A 183 11.12 0.41 17.82
CA VAL A 183 12.25 1.21 18.29
C VAL A 183 13.25 1.47 17.17
N ASP A 184 13.78 0.42 16.57
CA ASP A 184 14.88 0.51 15.61
C ASP A 184 14.39 1.01 14.24
N THR A 185 13.19 0.58 13.82
CA THR A 185 12.61 0.98 12.54
C THR A 185 12.05 2.40 12.54
N ILE A 186 11.36 2.86 13.59
CA ILE A 186 10.62 4.13 13.55
C ILE A 186 11.20 5.16 14.54
N TYR A 187 11.28 4.80 15.82
CA TYR A 187 11.62 5.76 16.86
C TYR A 187 13.08 6.25 16.79
N TYR A 188 14.03 5.35 16.52
CA TYR A 188 15.45 5.69 16.47
C TYR A 188 15.78 6.63 15.30
N PRO A 189 15.34 6.39 14.05
CA PRO A 189 15.53 7.33 12.94
C PRO A 189 14.95 8.71 13.23
N LEU A 190 13.71 8.77 13.76
CA LEU A 190 13.04 10.01 14.14
C LEU A 190 13.81 10.76 15.24
N LYS A 191 14.46 10.06 16.17
CA LYS A 191 15.22 10.71 17.24
C LYS A 191 16.58 11.24 16.76
N THR A 192 17.19 10.58 15.77
CA THR A 192 18.60 10.79 15.41
C THR A 192 18.77 11.49 14.07
N ILE A 193 18.47 10.78 12.97
CA ILE A 193 18.77 11.21 11.61
C ILE A 193 17.72 12.21 11.15
N ASP A 194 16.45 11.87 11.30
CA ASP A 194 15.26 12.62 10.84
C ASP A 194 14.64 13.45 11.97
N SER A 195 15.50 14.04 12.80
CA SER A 195 15.10 14.67 14.05
C SER A 195 14.34 15.97 13.85
N VAL A 196 13.13 16.07 14.40
CA VAL A 196 12.33 17.31 14.39
C VAL A 196 13.13 18.50 14.95
N PRO A 197 13.74 18.42 16.16
CA PRO A 197 14.58 19.51 16.67
C PRO A 197 15.70 19.94 15.73
N ARG A 198 16.29 19.01 14.97
CA ARG A 198 17.40 19.28 14.06
C ARG A 198 16.98 20.18 12.89
N PHE A 199 15.83 19.92 12.29
CA PHE A 199 15.40 20.61 11.07
C PHE A 199 14.38 21.72 11.30
N LYS A 200 13.66 21.71 12.44
CA LYS A 200 12.57 22.65 12.74
C LYS A 200 12.96 24.10 12.51
N TYR A 201 14.09 24.54 13.05
CA TYR A 201 14.49 25.94 12.95
C TYR A 201 14.81 26.36 11.51
N ALA A 202 15.48 25.50 10.74
CA ALA A 202 15.78 25.79 9.35
C ALA A 202 14.52 25.85 8.49
N ILE A 203 13.58 24.91 8.69
CA ILE A 203 12.27 24.92 8.02
C ILE A 203 11.51 26.21 8.33
N LEU A 204 11.41 26.59 9.61
CA LEU A 204 10.71 27.80 10.01
C LEU A 204 11.38 29.07 9.49
N SER A 205 12.72 29.13 9.44
CA SER A 205 13.45 30.27 8.86
C SER A 205 13.08 30.47 7.40
N MET A 206 13.16 29.41 6.58
CA MET A 206 12.85 29.47 5.15
C MET A 206 11.39 29.91 4.91
N LEU A 207 10.44 29.35 5.64
CA LEU A 207 9.03 29.74 5.52
C LEU A 207 8.78 31.19 5.95
N ASN A 208 9.43 31.65 7.02
CA ASN A 208 9.33 33.04 7.45
C ASN A 208 9.95 34.00 6.42
N GLU A 209 11.06 33.62 5.79
CA GLU A 209 11.67 34.40 4.70
C GLU A 209 10.70 34.52 3.52
N TRP A 210 10.07 33.42 3.10
CA TRP A 210 9.08 33.43 2.01
C TRP A 210 7.87 34.30 2.33
N VAL A 211 7.42 34.31 3.59
CA VAL A 211 6.30 35.18 4.03
C VAL A 211 6.67 36.66 4.01
N MET A 212 7.96 36.99 4.13
CA MET A 212 8.43 38.38 4.11
C MET A 212 8.78 38.87 2.69
N ASP A 213 8.80 37.98 1.70
CA ASP A 213 9.11 38.27 0.31
C ASP A 213 7.82 38.37 -0.52
N GLU A 214 7.46 39.61 -0.91
CA GLU A 214 6.25 39.87 -1.69
C GLU A 214 6.28 39.23 -3.08
N GLU A 215 7.46 39.07 -3.70
CA GLU A 215 7.58 38.41 -5.01
C GLU A 215 7.26 36.93 -4.87
N VAL A 216 7.83 36.28 -3.84
CA VAL A 216 7.54 34.87 -3.52
C VAL A 216 6.05 34.69 -3.21
N LEU A 217 5.46 35.52 -2.36
CA LEU A 217 4.02 35.45 -2.05
C LEU A 217 3.13 35.64 -3.28
N SER A 218 3.55 36.44 -4.25
CA SER A 218 2.79 36.63 -5.50
C SER A 218 2.91 35.44 -6.46
N SER A 219 3.91 34.58 -6.26
CA SER A 219 4.23 33.43 -7.12
C SER A 219 3.70 32.08 -6.61
N ILE A 220 3.19 32.04 -5.37
CA ILE A 220 2.61 30.86 -4.70
C ILE A 220 1.09 31.00 -4.68
#